data_AF-I3EHP2-F1
#
_entry.id   AF-I3EHP2-F1
#
_cell.length_a   1.000
_cell.length_b   1.000
_cell.length_c   1.000
_cell.angle_alpha   90.00
_cell.angle_beta   90.00
_cell.angle_gamma   90.00
#
_symmetry.space_group_name_H-M   'P 1'
#
loop_
_entity.id
_entity.type
_entity.pdbx_description
1 polymer ?
#
loop_
_entity_poly.entity_id
_entity_poly.type
_entity_poly.pdbx_seq_one_letter_code
_entity_poly.pdbx_strand_id
1 'polypeptide(L)'
;MGIILENDSVQDKQLGNAIIHYIDIPYFHNNTWYLSLWKRLHQLKQSSEILFLMRMKGIGLLSSWIYLELHEHFVKKGCKSCAHAVLIEGIKAQAHPIELLEEKVNYSIQKEHSLEKPDRIRLFGREWACIVEYMNLADLLQKESECIAYMEYRIIQHTRKRKKIDEEETEKGLNEVSLLFGRSKGRSSKDKDKEEKEPEVGDLSDFLVKRKNRIFLTKMMQY
;
A
#
# COMPACT_ATOMS: atom_id res chain seq x y z
N MET A 1 16.01 -27.13 11.97
CA MET A 1 14.69 -26.64 11.54
C MET A 1 14.90 -25.29 10.88
N GLY A 2 14.73 -25.21 9.56
CA GLY A 2 14.89 -23.95 8.82
C GLY A 2 13.70 -23.05 9.10
N ILE A 3 13.97 -21.80 9.48
CA ILE A 3 12.94 -20.77 9.56
C ILE A 3 12.53 -20.49 8.12
N ILE A 4 11.36 -20.97 7.71
CA ILE A 4 10.73 -20.55 6.45
C ILE A 4 10.34 -19.08 6.67
N LEU A 5 11.16 -18.16 6.18
CA LEU A 5 10.76 -16.76 6.09
C LEU A 5 9.59 -16.71 5.10
N GLU A 6 8.49 -16.04 5.44
CA GLU A 6 7.29 -15.87 4.58
C GLU A 6 7.61 -15.35 3.16
N ASN A 7 8.84 -14.86 2.96
CA ASN A 7 9.42 -14.41 1.71
C ASN A 7 9.57 -15.51 0.62
N ASP A 8 9.65 -16.78 1.02
CA ASP A 8 9.80 -17.91 0.08
C ASP A 8 8.46 -18.35 -0.54
N SER A 9 7.33 -17.85 -0.03
CA SER A 9 6.00 -18.21 -0.53
C SER A 9 5.66 -17.57 -1.89
N VAL A 10 6.23 -16.39 -2.18
CA VAL A 10 5.94 -15.65 -3.41
C VAL A 10 6.95 -16.03 -4.50
N GLN A 11 6.47 -16.59 -5.60
CA GLN A 11 7.30 -16.90 -6.77
C GLN A 11 7.72 -15.61 -7.49
N ASP A 12 8.89 -15.60 -8.15
CA ASP A 12 9.40 -14.42 -8.87
C ASP A 12 8.41 -13.90 -9.93
N LYS A 13 7.66 -14.80 -10.57
CA LYS A 13 6.62 -14.47 -11.56
C LYS A 13 5.46 -13.68 -10.96
N GLN A 14 5.19 -13.83 -9.66
CA GLN A 14 4.09 -13.19 -8.93
C GLN A 14 4.56 -11.97 -8.13
N LEU A 15 5.87 -11.74 -8.02
CA LEU A 15 6.47 -10.69 -7.20
C LEU A 15 5.91 -9.29 -7.50
N GLY A 16 5.77 -8.96 -8.79
CA GLY A 16 5.20 -7.67 -9.21
C GLY A 16 3.75 -7.48 -8.76
N ASN A 17 2.93 -8.54 -8.84
CA ASN A 17 1.52 -8.48 -8.45
C ASN A 17 1.38 -8.33 -6.93
N ALA A 18 2.18 -9.08 -6.16
CA ALA A 18 2.23 -8.94 -4.71
C ALA A 18 2.63 -7.51 -4.30
N ILE A 19 3.67 -6.95 -4.93
CA ILE A 19 4.12 -5.58 -4.65
C ILE A 19 3.01 -4.56 -4.93
N ILE A 20 2.38 -4.64 -6.11
CA ILE A 20 1.32 -3.72 -6.53
C ILE A 20 0.12 -3.79 -5.58
N HIS A 21 -0.23 -4.97 -5.08
CA HIS A 21 -1.38 -5.16 -4.19
C HIS A 21 -1.29 -4.30 -2.91
N TYR A 22 -0.10 -4.15 -2.35
CA TYR A 22 0.12 -3.41 -1.09
C TYR A 22 0.67 -1.98 -1.25
N ILE A 23 0.96 -1.54 -2.47
CA ILE A 23 1.75 -0.32 -2.71
C ILE A 23 1.10 0.96 -2.17
N ASP A 24 -0.24 1.04 -2.24
CA ASP A 24 -1.02 2.20 -1.79
C ASP A 24 -1.61 1.98 -0.38
N ILE A 25 -1.04 1.05 0.39
CA ILE A 25 -1.45 0.71 1.76
C ILE A 25 -0.34 1.13 2.74
N PRO A 26 -0.48 2.27 3.43
CA PRO A 26 0.56 2.85 4.29
C PRO A 26 1.07 1.91 5.39
N TYR A 27 0.20 1.06 5.92
CA TYR A 27 0.54 0.06 6.93
C TYR A 27 1.72 -0.84 6.50
N PHE A 28 1.83 -1.16 5.21
CA PHE A 28 2.89 -2.04 4.71
C PHE A 28 4.18 -1.30 4.36
N HIS A 29 4.19 0.03 4.29
CA HIS A 29 5.30 0.81 3.74
C HIS A 29 6.64 0.54 4.43
N ASN A 30 6.66 0.25 5.73
CA ASN A 30 7.89 -0.10 6.46
C ASN A 30 7.84 -1.53 7.04
N ASN A 31 6.90 -2.36 6.60
CA ASN A 31 6.81 -3.76 7.03
C ASN A 31 7.99 -4.56 6.46
N THR A 32 8.65 -5.37 7.31
CA THR A 32 9.88 -6.10 6.95
C THR A 32 9.68 -7.10 5.82
N TRP A 33 8.57 -7.84 5.82
CA TRP A 33 8.20 -8.77 4.76
C TRP A 33 7.92 -8.03 3.44
N TYR A 34 7.20 -6.91 3.49
CA TYR A 34 6.95 -6.13 2.28
C TYR A 34 8.26 -5.56 1.70
N LEU A 35 9.13 -5.02 2.55
CA LEU A 35 10.45 -4.54 2.14
C LEU A 35 11.33 -5.66 1.57
N SER A 36 11.22 -6.90 2.06
CA SER A 36 11.98 -8.01 1.50
C SER A 36 11.56 -8.37 0.08
N LEU A 37 10.28 -8.20 -0.28
CA LEU A 37 9.82 -8.33 -1.67
C LEU A 37 10.47 -7.26 -2.57
N TRP A 38 10.53 -6.02 -2.11
CA TRP A 38 11.17 -4.93 -2.84
C TRP A 38 12.68 -5.14 -3.02
N LYS A 39 13.38 -5.56 -1.95
CA LYS A 39 14.81 -5.91 -2.00
C LYS A 39 15.07 -7.01 -3.02
N ARG A 40 14.26 -8.07 -3.02
CA ARG A 40 14.35 -9.17 -3.99
C ARG A 40 14.11 -8.66 -5.42
N LEU A 41 13.10 -7.81 -5.64
CA LEU A 41 12.84 -7.23 -6.95
C LEU A 41 14.00 -6.36 -7.44
N HIS A 42 14.58 -5.54 -6.56
CA HIS A 42 15.75 -4.71 -6.87
C HIS A 42 16.96 -5.57 -7.23
N GLN A 43 17.23 -6.65 -6.48
CA GLN A 43 18.32 -7.57 -6.77
C GLN A 43 18.18 -8.23 -8.14
N LEU A 44 16.96 -8.63 -8.52
CA LEU A 44 16.69 -9.29 -9.81
C LEU A 44 16.81 -8.34 -11.00
N LYS A 45 16.34 -7.09 -10.87
CA LYS A 45 16.27 -6.13 -11.98
C LYS A 45 17.39 -5.11 -12.02
N GLN A 46 18.06 -4.87 -10.90
CA GLN A 46 19.12 -3.87 -10.73
C GLN A 46 18.72 -2.49 -11.27
N SER A 47 17.45 -2.11 -11.05
CA SER A 47 16.81 -0.95 -11.67
C SER A 47 16.57 0.14 -10.64
N SER A 48 17.12 1.33 -10.89
CA SER A 48 16.98 2.50 -10.02
C SER A 48 15.54 3.02 -9.93
N GLU A 49 14.73 2.76 -10.96
CA GLU A 49 13.30 3.08 -11.03
C GLU A 49 12.52 2.44 -9.89
N ILE A 50 12.96 1.27 -9.40
CA ILE A 50 12.38 0.60 -8.24
C ILE A 50 12.60 1.46 -6.99
N LEU A 51 13.84 1.91 -6.75
CA LEU A 51 14.20 2.73 -5.60
C LEU A 51 13.47 4.08 -5.62
N PHE A 52 13.38 4.71 -6.79
CA PHE A 52 12.65 5.96 -6.94
C PHE A 52 11.14 5.77 -6.75
N LEU A 53 10.55 4.66 -7.21
CA LEU A 53 9.14 4.38 -6.97
C LEU A 53 8.86 4.16 -5.49
N MET A 54 9.72 3.41 -4.80
CA MET A 54 9.62 3.23 -3.35
C MET A 54 9.65 4.59 -2.63
N ARG A 55 10.62 5.45 -2.97
CA ARG A 55 10.73 6.80 -2.41
C ARG A 55 9.51 7.67 -2.72
N MET A 56 9.00 7.63 -3.96
CA MET A 56 7.78 8.34 -4.36
C MET A 56 6.55 7.91 -3.58
N LYS A 57 6.46 6.62 -3.25
CA LYS A 57 5.32 6.03 -2.53
C LYS A 57 5.48 6.01 -1.01
N GLY A 58 6.60 6.53 -0.48
CA GLY A 58 6.88 6.52 0.96
C GLY A 58 7.23 5.14 1.52
N ILE A 59 7.63 4.20 0.67
CA ILE A 59 7.94 2.82 1.05
C ILE A 59 9.40 2.73 1.49
N GLY A 60 9.61 2.17 2.68
CA GLY A 60 10.94 1.88 3.23
C GLY A 60 11.70 3.10 3.71
N LEU A 61 11.04 4.25 3.88
CA LEU A 61 11.69 5.49 4.33
C LEU A 61 12.27 5.41 5.75
N LEU A 62 11.88 4.40 6.55
CA LEU A 62 12.48 4.11 7.85
C LEU A 62 13.57 3.03 7.79
N SER A 63 13.89 2.51 6.60
CA SER A 63 14.95 1.52 6.41
C SER A 63 16.19 2.17 5.82
N SER A 64 17.35 2.01 6.46
CA SER A 64 18.61 2.56 5.93
C SER A 64 18.98 2.00 4.56
N TRP A 65 18.51 0.78 4.23
CA TRP A 65 18.76 0.11 2.96
C TRP A 65 18.41 0.96 1.74
N ILE A 66 17.24 1.62 1.72
CA ILE A 66 16.84 2.41 0.53
C ILE A 66 17.79 3.58 0.29
N TYR A 67 18.24 4.24 1.36
CA TYR A 67 19.15 5.38 1.29
C TYR A 67 20.55 4.94 0.86
N LEU A 68 21.01 3.77 1.31
CA LEU A 68 22.29 3.20 0.90
C LEU A 68 22.31 2.85 -0.59
N GLU A 69 21.27 2.20 -1.11
CA GLU A 69 21.16 1.86 -2.53
C GLU A 69 21.06 3.11 -3.42
N LEU A 70 20.26 4.10 -3.00
CA LEU A 70 20.17 5.39 -3.69
C LEU A 70 21.50 6.14 -3.65
N HIS A 71 22.21 6.11 -2.52
CA HIS A 71 23.54 6.70 -2.40
C HIS A 71 24.50 6.07 -3.41
N GLU A 72 24.57 4.74 -3.48
CA GLU A 72 25.44 4.04 -4.44
C GLU A 72 25.08 4.36 -5.90
N HIS A 73 23.79 4.45 -6.22
CA HIS A 73 23.33 4.89 -7.54
C HIS A 73 23.86 6.27 -7.92
N PHE A 74 23.76 7.26 -7.01
CA PHE A 74 24.25 8.61 -7.28
C PHE A 74 25.79 8.69 -7.31
N VAL A 75 26.49 7.88 -6.50
CA VAL A 75 27.95 7.74 -6.58
C VAL A 75 28.36 7.21 -7.96
N LYS A 76 27.69 6.16 -8.45
CA LYS A 76 27.94 5.59 -9.79
C LYS A 76 27.69 6.60 -10.91
N LYS A 77 26.70 7.49 -10.74
CA LYS A 77 26.43 8.60 -11.68
C LYS A 77 27.38 9.80 -11.52
N GLY A 78 28.26 9.79 -10.53
CA GLY A 78 29.18 10.91 -10.25
C GLY A 78 28.53 12.11 -9.55
N CYS A 79 27.24 12.06 -9.18
CA CYS A 79 26.58 13.14 -8.43
C CYS A 79 26.86 12.99 -6.92
N LYS A 80 28.03 13.45 -6.47
CA LYS A 80 28.43 13.39 -5.05
C LYS A 80 27.49 14.19 -4.13
N SER A 81 26.98 15.33 -4.60
CA SER A 81 26.01 16.15 -3.86
C SER A 81 24.69 15.41 -3.64
N CYS A 82 24.16 14.76 -4.68
CA CYS A 82 22.96 13.93 -4.57
C CYS A 82 23.20 12.76 -3.62
N ALA A 83 24.32 12.05 -3.78
CA ALA A 83 24.68 10.90 -2.95
C ALA A 83 24.78 11.28 -1.46
N HIS A 84 25.31 12.45 -1.15
CA HIS A 84 25.36 12.97 0.21
C HIS A 84 23.97 13.36 0.72
N ALA A 85 23.19 14.08 -0.07
CA ALA A 85 21.86 14.53 0.32
C ALA A 85 20.91 13.36 0.65
N VAL A 86 21.02 12.22 -0.05
CA VAL A 86 20.24 11.00 0.28
C VAL A 86 20.57 10.49 1.68
N LEU A 87 21.85 10.45 2.07
CA LEU A 87 22.24 9.99 3.39
C LEU A 87 21.72 10.93 4.49
N ILE A 88 21.81 12.24 4.27
CA ILE A 88 21.26 13.25 5.18
C ILE A 88 19.73 13.11 5.30
N GLU A 89 19.01 12.83 4.21
CA GLU A 89 17.56 12.56 4.26
C GLU A 89 17.26 11.32 5.12
N GLY A 90 18.04 10.25 4.98
CA GLY A 90 17.89 9.03 5.79
C GLY A 90 18.16 9.24 7.28
N ILE A 91 19.17 10.03 7.63
CA ILE A 91 19.47 10.41 9.02
C ILE A 91 18.35 11.27 9.59
N LYS A 92 17.88 12.28 8.85
CA LYS A 92 16.74 13.13 9.26
C LYS A 92 15.47 12.29 9.46
N ALA A 93 15.28 11.22 8.68
CA ALA A 93 14.18 10.28 8.80
C ALA A 93 14.36 9.22 9.91
N GLN A 94 15.50 9.22 10.63
CA GLN A 94 15.83 8.22 11.65
C GLN A 94 15.77 6.78 11.11
N ALA A 95 16.24 6.58 9.87
CA ALA A 95 16.17 5.28 9.21
C ALA A 95 17.11 4.26 9.87
N HIS A 96 16.59 3.06 10.16
CA HIS A 96 17.30 2.05 10.93
C HIS A 96 17.94 0.97 10.04
N PRO A 97 19.15 0.47 10.39
CA PRO A 97 20.09 1.01 11.38
C PRO A 97 20.72 2.34 10.91
N ILE A 98 20.74 3.34 11.80
CA ILE A 98 21.16 4.71 11.47
C ILE A 98 22.68 4.83 11.36
N GLU A 99 23.40 3.99 12.11
CA GLU A 99 24.85 3.95 12.18
C GLU A 99 25.45 3.69 10.79
N LEU A 100 24.80 2.83 9.99
CA LEU A 100 25.20 2.53 8.61
C LEU A 100 25.15 3.76 7.70
N LEU A 101 24.26 4.72 7.98
CA LEU A 101 24.19 5.97 7.24
C LEU A 101 25.26 6.93 7.72
N GLU A 102 25.40 7.09 9.03
CA GLU A 102 26.37 8.00 9.66
C GLU A 102 27.81 7.67 9.28
N GLU A 103 28.18 6.39 9.21
CA GLU A 103 29.50 5.93 8.77
C GLU A 103 29.85 6.38 7.34
N LYS A 104 28.85 6.51 6.47
CA LYS A 104 29.05 6.93 5.07
C LYS A 104 28.93 8.44 4.87
N VAL A 105 28.45 9.19 5.86
CA VAL A 105 28.26 10.63 5.72
C VAL A 105 29.60 11.36 5.79
N ASN A 106 29.89 12.11 4.73
CA ASN A 106 30.99 13.06 4.74
C ASN A 106 30.48 14.48 5.04
N TYR A 107 30.61 14.90 6.30
CA TYR A 107 30.16 16.21 6.79
C TYR A 107 30.91 17.43 6.22
N SER A 108 31.96 17.22 5.40
CA SER A 108 32.63 18.33 4.71
C SER A 108 31.83 18.89 3.51
N ILE A 109 30.79 18.18 3.06
CA ILE A 109 29.93 18.60 1.95
C ILE A 109 28.85 19.55 2.48
N GLN A 110 29.08 20.86 2.38
CA GLN A 110 28.24 21.89 3.01
C GLN A 110 26.89 22.18 2.31
N LYS A 111 26.69 21.71 1.07
CA LYS A 111 25.48 22.06 0.29
C LYS A 111 24.37 21.04 0.48
N GLU A 112 23.24 21.49 1.02
CA GLU A 112 21.96 20.82 0.83
C GLU A 112 21.61 20.84 -0.66
N HIS A 113 21.53 19.65 -1.26
CA HIS A 113 21.07 19.46 -2.63
C HIS A 113 19.61 19.05 -2.59
N SER A 114 18.75 19.73 -3.35
CA SER A 114 17.39 19.24 -3.58
C SER A 114 17.49 17.91 -4.33
N LEU A 115 17.13 16.82 -3.67
CA LEU A 115 17.18 15.51 -4.29
C LEU A 115 16.19 15.46 -5.45
N GLU A 116 16.67 15.13 -6.63
CA GLU A 116 15.81 14.88 -7.79
C GLU A 116 14.78 13.82 -7.42
N LYS A 117 13.51 14.20 -7.55
CA LYS A 117 12.37 13.29 -7.46
C LYS A 117 11.80 13.22 -8.87
N PRO A 118 11.85 12.05 -9.53
CA PRO A 118 11.25 11.94 -10.86
C PRO A 118 9.74 12.15 -10.74
N ASP A 119 9.18 13.02 -11.58
CA ASP A 119 7.74 13.27 -11.63
C ASP A 119 6.96 12.03 -12.06
N ARG A 120 7.59 11.20 -12.90
CA ARG A 120 7.00 9.98 -13.46
C ARG A 120 8.01 8.85 -13.55
N ILE A 121 7.55 7.64 -13.27
CA ILE A 121 8.33 6.40 -13.41
C ILE A 121 7.49 5.36 -14.14
N ARG A 122 8.06 4.64 -15.10
CA ARG A 122 7.41 3.49 -15.72
C ARG A 122 7.91 2.19 -15.09
N LEU A 123 7.05 1.49 -14.37
CA LEU A 123 7.37 0.20 -13.73
C LEU A 123 6.13 -0.69 -13.69
N PHE A 124 6.32 -2.01 -13.76
CA PHE A 124 5.22 -2.99 -13.79
C PHE A 124 4.23 -2.79 -14.95
N GLY A 125 4.73 -2.38 -16.12
CA GLY A 125 3.91 -2.15 -17.30
C GLY A 125 3.01 -0.91 -17.24
N ARG A 126 3.08 -0.11 -16.17
CA ARG A 126 2.30 1.12 -15.99
C ARG A 126 3.17 2.32 -15.64
N GLU A 127 2.62 3.51 -15.85
CA GLU A 127 3.23 4.78 -15.44
C GLU A 127 2.75 5.15 -14.03
N TRP A 128 3.68 5.61 -13.21
CA TRP A 128 3.47 6.07 -11.84
C TRP A 128 3.80 7.54 -11.81
N ALA A 129 2.81 8.38 -11.53
CA ALA A 129 3.04 9.81 -11.33
C ALA A 129 3.24 10.10 -9.84
N CYS A 130 4.13 11.05 -9.54
CA CYS A 130 4.17 11.69 -8.24
C CYS A 130 2.93 12.59 -8.15
N ILE A 131 1.80 11.98 -7.80
CA ILE A 131 0.65 12.74 -7.37
C ILE A 131 1.03 13.22 -5.98
N VAL A 132 1.28 14.52 -5.85
CA VAL A 132 1.24 15.19 -4.56
C VAL A 132 -0.21 15.05 -4.10
N GLU A 133 -0.55 13.89 -3.53
CA GLU A 133 -1.76 13.77 -2.74
C GLU A 133 -1.61 14.84 -1.68
N TYR A 134 -2.50 15.83 -1.73
CA TYR A 134 -2.65 16.83 -0.68
C TYR A 134 -3.07 16.08 0.59
N MET A 135 -2.12 15.39 1.23
CA MET A 135 -2.33 14.56 2.41
C MET A 135 -2.67 15.40 3.64
N ASN A 136 -2.70 16.73 3.55
CA ASN A 136 -2.98 17.62 4.67
C ASN A 136 -3.88 18.80 4.29
N LEU A 137 -4.95 18.59 3.53
CA LEU A 137 -6.14 19.42 3.70
C LEU A 137 -7.17 18.57 4.40
N ALA A 138 -7.22 18.79 5.72
CA ALA A 138 -8.11 18.16 6.65
C ALA A 138 -9.50 17.95 6.05
N ASP A 139 -9.94 16.70 6.03
CA ASP A 139 -11.34 16.38 6.25
C ASP A 139 -11.32 15.08 7.06
N LEU A 140 -11.43 15.24 8.38
CA LEU A 140 -11.88 14.15 9.24
C LEU A 140 -13.14 13.58 8.57
N LEU A 141 -13.11 12.31 8.21
CA LEU A 141 -14.30 11.66 7.68
C LEU A 141 -15.26 11.50 8.87
N GLN A 142 -16.27 12.36 8.93
CA GLN A 142 -17.32 12.25 9.93
C GLN A 142 -18.19 11.03 9.60
N LYS A 143 -18.09 9.99 10.42
CA LYS A 143 -19.01 8.85 10.37
C LYS A 143 -19.70 8.74 11.72
N GLU A 144 -21.02 8.91 11.74
CA GLU A 144 -21.89 8.50 12.86
C GLU A 144 -21.33 8.92 14.24
N SER A 145 -20.95 10.19 14.40
CA SER A 145 -20.34 10.84 15.59
C SER A 145 -18.84 10.69 15.85
N GLU A 146 -18.09 9.95 15.02
CA GLU A 146 -16.62 9.86 15.11
C GLU A 146 -15.92 10.55 13.93
N CYS A 147 -14.81 11.20 14.24
CA CYS A 147 -13.93 11.87 13.28
C CYS A 147 -12.72 10.98 13.00
N ILE A 148 -12.69 10.32 11.84
CA ILE A 148 -11.63 9.36 11.49
C ILE A 148 -10.69 9.99 10.46
N ALA A 149 -9.38 9.86 10.66
CA ALA A 149 -8.40 10.33 9.68
C ALA A 149 -8.49 9.51 8.40
N TYR A 150 -8.27 10.11 7.22
CA TYR A 150 -8.33 9.40 5.93
C TYR A 150 -7.43 8.15 5.88
N MET A 151 -6.28 8.21 6.54
CA MET A 151 -5.34 7.08 6.66
C MET A 151 -5.92 5.93 7.48
N GLU A 152 -6.55 6.25 8.61
CA GLU A 152 -7.24 5.26 9.45
C GLU A 152 -8.40 4.61 8.69
N TYR A 153 -9.16 5.40 7.92
CA TYR A 153 -10.22 4.88 7.06
C TYR A 153 -9.69 3.86 6.03
N ARG A 154 -8.57 4.15 5.37
CA ARG A 154 -7.94 3.23 4.40
C ARG A 154 -7.54 1.90 5.06
N ILE A 155 -7.00 1.97 6.28
CA ILE A 155 -6.65 0.78 7.07
C ILE A 155 -7.91 -0.03 7.40
N ILE A 156 -8.97 0.63 7.91
CA ILE A 156 -10.24 -0.03 8.25
C ILE A 156 -10.85 -0.73 7.04
N GLN A 157 -10.87 -0.07 5.87
CA GLN A 157 -11.41 -0.65 4.64
C GLN A 157 -10.66 -1.92 4.23
N HIS A 158 -9.33 -1.91 4.31
CA HIS A 158 -8.53 -3.08 4.01
C HIS A 158 -8.83 -4.24 4.98
N THR A 159 -8.87 -3.96 6.29
CA THR A 159 -9.18 -4.97 7.30
C THR A 159 -10.57 -5.58 7.11
N ARG A 160 -11.57 -4.76 6.74
CA ARG A 160 -12.93 -5.23 6.45
C ARG A 160 -12.98 -6.11 5.21
N LYS A 161 -12.29 -5.75 4.13
CA LYS A 161 -12.21 -6.59 2.93
C LYS A 161 -11.59 -7.94 3.25
N ARG A 162 -10.52 -7.96 4.05
CA ARG A 162 -9.87 -9.21 4.47
C ARG A 162 -10.83 -10.09 5.28
N LYS A 163 -11.51 -9.52 6.28
CA LYS A 163 -12.52 -10.26 7.06
C LYS A 163 -13.63 -10.85 6.19
N LYS A 164 -14.13 -10.12 5.19
CA LYS A 164 -15.14 -10.63 4.26
C LYS A 164 -14.63 -11.80 3.42
N ILE A 165 -13.37 -11.74 2.98
CA ILE A 165 -12.74 -12.85 2.25
C ILE A 165 -12.60 -14.06 3.17
N ASP A 166 -12.13 -13.86 4.41
CA ASP A 166 -12.00 -14.93 5.40
C ASP A 166 -13.37 -15.56 5.72
N GLU A 167 -14.42 -14.74 5.88
CA GLU A 167 -15.81 -15.17 6.08
C GLU A 167 -16.33 -15.98 4.88
N GLU A 168 -16.15 -15.49 3.64
CA GLU A 168 -16.55 -16.20 2.42
C GLU A 168 -15.80 -17.53 2.24
N GLU A 169 -14.51 -17.59 2.60
CA GLU A 169 -13.73 -18.83 2.61
C GLU A 169 -14.21 -19.80 3.69
N THR A 170 -14.60 -19.31 4.88
CA THR A 170 -15.19 -20.17 5.92
C THR A 170 -16.59 -20.66 5.54
N GLU A 171 -17.41 -19.85 4.89
CA GLU A 171 -18.73 -20.26 4.39
C GLU A 171 -18.61 -21.31 3.28
N LYS A 172 -17.66 -21.15 2.36
CA LYS A 172 -17.33 -22.17 1.36
C LYS A 172 -16.85 -23.46 2.02
N GLY A 173 -15.95 -23.37 3.00
CA GLY A 173 -15.49 -24.52 3.77
C GLY A 173 -16.62 -25.22 4.54
N LEU A 174 -17.51 -24.47 5.18
CA LEU A 174 -18.68 -25.01 5.86
C LEU A 174 -19.69 -25.64 4.90
N ASN A 175 -19.84 -25.11 3.68
CA ASN A 175 -20.70 -25.68 2.66
C ASN A 175 -20.12 -26.98 2.08
N GLU A 176 -18.80 -27.03 1.86
CA GLU A 176 -18.09 -28.25 1.44
C GLU A 176 -18.13 -29.35 2.51
N VAL A 177 -17.93 -28.97 3.78
CA VAL A 177 -18.11 -29.86 4.94
C VAL A 177 -19.56 -30.32 5.03
N SER A 178 -20.54 -29.45 4.85
CA SER A 178 -21.97 -29.81 4.83
C SER A 178 -22.31 -30.76 3.68
N LEU A 179 -21.67 -30.64 2.52
CA LEU A 179 -21.81 -31.60 1.41
C LEU A 179 -21.17 -32.96 1.72
N LEU A 180 -20.04 -32.99 2.43
CA LEU A 180 -19.34 -34.21 2.85
C LEU A 180 -20.08 -34.97 3.95
N PHE A 181 -20.68 -34.27 4.91
CA PHE A 181 -21.45 -34.87 6.02
C PHE A 181 -22.95 -35.03 5.71
N GLY A 182 -23.49 -34.24 4.77
CA GLY A 182 -24.89 -34.30 4.32
C GLY A 182 -25.22 -35.54 3.48
N ARG A 183 -24.22 -36.25 2.95
CA ARG A 183 -24.43 -37.56 2.30
C ARG A 183 -24.73 -38.71 3.26
N SER A 184 -24.62 -38.51 4.58
CA SER A 184 -24.83 -39.58 5.58
C SER A 184 -26.15 -39.50 6.37
N LYS A 185 -27.07 -38.60 6.05
CA LYS A 185 -28.41 -38.60 6.68
C LYS A 185 -29.54 -38.36 5.68
N GLY A 186 -29.82 -39.40 4.89
CA GLY A 186 -31.15 -39.57 4.33
C GLY A 186 -32.10 -40.14 5.38
N ARG A 187 -32.92 -39.28 6.01
CA ARG A 187 -34.36 -39.48 6.28
C ARG A 187 -34.91 -38.56 7.37
N SER A 188 -36.06 -37.97 7.02
CA SER A 188 -37.05 -37.26 7.84
C SER A 188 -36.63 -35.88 8.33
N SER A 189 -37.43 -34.83 8.29
CA SER A 189 -38.76 -34.56 7.73
C SER A 189 -39.03 -33.07 8.01
N LYS A 190 -39.69 -32.37 7.09
CA LYS A 190 -40.59 -31.22 7.28
C LYS A 190 -40.37 -30.31 8.50
N ASP A 191 -40.06 -29.03 8.29
CA ASP A 191 -41.06 -27.96 8.34
C ASP A 191 -40.45 -26.53 8.33
N LYS A 192 -41.15 -25.67 7.57
CA LYS A 192 -41.41 -24.23 7.78
C LYS A 192 -40.37 -23.20 7.31
N ASP A 193 -40.67 -22.72 6.11
CA ASP A 193 -40.38 -21.39 5.60
C ASP A 193 -40.82 -20.29 6.56
N LYS A 194 -39.90 -19.36 6.82
CA LYS A 194 -40.20 -17.96 7.12
C LYS A 194 -39.17 -17.10 6.38
N GLU A 195 -39.60 -16.53 5.25
CA GLU A 195 -38.94 -15.39 4.61
C GLU A 195 -39.04 -14.18 5.55
N GLU A 196 -37.94 -13.77 6.16
CA GLU A 196 -37.74 -12.39 6.58
C GLU A 196 -37.03 -11.65 5.45
N LYS A 197 -37.74 -10.75 4.78
CA LYS A 197 -37.17 -9.83 3.79
C LYS A 197 -36.26 -8.84 4.50
N GLU A 198 -34.97 -8.89 4.22
CA GLU A 198 -34.04 -7.80 4.50
C GLU A 198 -34.43 -6.55 3.69
N PRO A 199 -34.26 -5.33 4.24
CA PRO A 199 -34.51 -4.11 3.49
C PRO A 199 -33.43 -3.93 2.41
N GLU A 200 -33.86 -3.70 1.17
CA GLU A 200 -32.99 -3.36 0.04
C GLU A 200 -32.09 -2.16 0.41
N VAL A 201 -30.78 -2.42 0.49
CA VAL A 201 -29.77 -1.37 0.57
C VAL A 201 -29.68 -0.74 -0.82
N GLY A 202 -30.25 0.45 -0.95
CA GLY A 202 -30.21 1.25 -2.18
C GLY A 202 -28.78 1.42 -2.70
N ASP A 203 -28.62 1.16 -3.98
CA ASP A 203 -27.36 1.19 -4.72
C ASP A 203 -26.71 2.59 -4.65
N LEU A 204 -25.42 2.65 -4.32
CA LEU A 204 -24.64 3.89 -4.18
C LEU A 204 -24.44 4.64 -5.52
N SER A 205 -24.87 4.02 -6.63
CA SER A 205 -25.01 4.67 -7.93
C SER A 205 -25.97 5.86 -7.86
N ASP A 206 -27.03 5.80 -7.05
CA ASP A 206 -28.01 6.90 -6.90
C ASP A 206 -27.48 8.08 -6.06
N PHE A 207 -26.56 7.83 -5.13
CA PHE A 207 -25.95 8.89 -4.30
C PHE A 207 -24.91 9.70 -5.08
N LEU A 208 -24.19 9.06 -6.01
CA LEU A 208 -23.19 9.74 -6.85
C LEU A 208 -23.84 10.60 -7.95
N VAL A 209 -25.02 10.22 -8.44
CA VAL A 209 -25.75 11.00 -9.45
C VAL A 209 -26.33 12.29 -8.84
N LYS A 210 -26.89 12.23 -7.62
CA LYS A 210 -27.42 13.44 -6.95
C LYS A 210 -26.33 14.45 -6.57
N ARG A 211 -25.10 13.99 -6.28
CA ARG A 211 -23.99 14.89 -5.88
C ARG A 211 -23.34 15.58 -7.09
N LYS A 212 -23.27 14.93 -8.25
CA LYS A 212 -22.79 15.55 -9.51
C LYS A 212 -23.68 16.70 -9.98
N ASN A 213 -25.01 16.56 -9.89
CA ASN A 213 -25.94 17.61 -10.32
C ASN A 213 -25.91 18.83 -9.39
N ARG A 214 -25.64 18.64 -8.09
CA ARG A 214 -25.57 19.76 -7.13
C ARG A 214 -24.34 20.64 -7.33
N ILE A 215 -23.18 20.05 -7.64
CA ILE A 215 -21.93 20.80 -7.89
C ILE A 215 -21.99 21.57 -9.21
N PHE A 216 -22.69 21.05 -10.22
CA PHE A 216 -22.83 21.72 -11.51
C PHE A 216 -23.75 22.95 -11.43
N LEU A 217 -24.84 22.89 -10.65
CA LEU A 217 -25.77 24.01 -10.48
C LEU A 217 -25.17 25.18 -9.68
N THR A 218 -24.33 24.91 -8.66
CA THR A 218 -23.69 26.00 -7.90
C THR A 218 -22.61 26.74 -8.70
N LYS A 219 -22.01 26.10 -9.71
CA LYS A 219 -21.00 26.74 -10.58
C LYS A 219 -21.59 27.55 -11.75
N MET A 220 -22.86 27.37 -12.10
CA MET A 220 -23.51 28.14 -13.17
C MET A 220 -24.28 29.38 -12.68
N MET A 221 -24.39 29.62 -11.36
CA MET A 221 -24.97 30.85 -10.81
C MET A 221 -23.92 31.90 -10.40
N GLN A 222 -22.65 31.72 -10.79
CA GLN A 222 -21.55 32.65 -10.49
C GLN A 222 -20.90 33.25 -11.75
N TYR A 223 -21.62 33.30 -12.87
CA TYR A 223 -21.26 34.08 -14.05
C TYR A 223 -22.39 35.03 -14.42
#